data_AF-A0A0F9JFW0-F1
#
_entry.id   AF-A0A0F9JFW0-F1
#
_cell.length_a   1.000
_cell.length_b   1.000
_cell.length_c   1.000
_cell.angle_alpha   90.00
_cell.angle_beta   90.00
_cell.angle_gamma   90.00
#
_symmetry.space_group_name_H-M   'P 1'
#
loop_
_entity.id
_entity.type
_entity.pdbx_description
1 polymer ?
#
loop_
_entity_poly.entity_id
_entity_poly.type
_entity_poly.pdbx_seq_one_letter_code
_entity_poly.pdbx_strand_id
1 'polypeptide(L)'
;MKEVRIVKITDTDYQFTENNVPYVYPRVTSIIKEFGINDLSKVPPDDLEKGRQLGSAVHSMIELYNKDFLNVDSLDVKLPPYLEGYKKFRAEVSWAKEFESTPHEQEVKLIVETEDPENDSTGIFIYSHRWGFAGTLDDVFKPQIITDYKSGVLGKEGMKAAALQTAAYSIGYKELYRKSIKKRFTVHLKPGGYKIHEYNQEKDMYDFLALMTVHHLKRK
;
A
#
# COMPACT_ATOMS: atom_id res chain seq x y z
N MET A 1 7.52 19.00 13.15
CA MET A 1 7.17 17.58 13.02
C MET A 1 5.69 17.43 13.28
N LYS A 2 4.94 16.87 12.32
CA LYS A 2 3.52 16.57 12.50
C LYS A 2 3.39 15.30 13.34
N GLU A 3 2.55 15.29 14.37
CA GLU A 3 2.21 14.05 15.06
C GLU A 3 0.92 13.49 14.43
N VAL A 4 1.00 12.27 13.91
CA VAL A 4 -0.12 11.58 13.30
C VAL A 4 -0.38 10.31 14.09
N ARG A 5 -1.62 10.13 14.54
CA ARG A 5 -2.02 8.97 15.35
C ARG A 5 -3.14 8.22 14.64
N ILE A 6 -2.87 6.99 14.20
CA ILE A 6 -3.92 6.13 13.67
C ILE A 6 -4.72 5.59 14.86
N VAL A 7 -6.01 5.90 14.88
CA VAL A 7 -6.94 5.50 15.95
C VAL A 7 -7.67 4.22 15.55
N LYS A 8 -8.11 4.13 14.29
CA LYS A 8 -8.84 2.97 13.80
C LYS A 8 -8.70 2.82 12.29
N ILE A 9 -8.63 1.59 11.83
CA ILE A 9 -8.69 1.25 10.42
C ILE A 9 -9.92 0.35 10.22
N THR A 10 -10.77 0.69 9.26
CA THR A 10 -11.91 -0.14 8.84
C THR A 10 -11.70 -0.64 7.41
N ASP A 11 -12.62 -1.43 6.87
CA ASP A 11 -12.57 -1.82 5.45
C ASP A 11 -12.68 -0.62 4.50
N THR A 12 -13.29 0.47 4.94
CA THR A 12 -13.62 1.62 4.09
C THR A 12 -12.80 2.86 4.39
N ASP A 13 -12.39 3.09 5.63
CA ASP A 13 -11.82 4.37 6.07
C ASP A 13 -10.67 4.18 7.08
N TYR A 14 -9.80 5.19 7.14
CA TYR A 14 -8.92 5.44 8.28
C TYR A 14 -9.57 6.48 9.18
N GLN A 15 -9.49 6.26 10.48
CA GLN A 15 -9.74 7.25 11.52
C GLN A 15 -8.39 7.55 12.19
N PHE A 16 -7.97 8.81 12.13
CA PHE A 16 -6.68 9.23 12.67
C PHE A 16 -6.75 10.65 13.21
N THR A 17 -5.76 11.07 13.97
CA THR A 17 -5.58 12.46 14.36
C THR A 17 -4.29 13.02 13.78
N GLU A 18 -4.30 14.29 13.37
CA GLU A 18 -3.09 15.08 13.09
C GLU A 18 -3.03 16.19 14.14
N ASN A 19 -1.99 16.21 14.99
CA ASN A 19 -1.85 17.16 16.09
C ASN A 19 -3.12 17.29 16.95
N ASN A 20 -3.74 16.16 17.30
CA ASN A 20 -5.00 16.02 18.05
C ASN A 20 -6.28 16.48 17.31
N VAL A 21 -6.20 16.87 16.04
CA VAL A 21 -7.38 17.15 15.21
C VAL A 21 -7.84 15.85 14.54
N PRO A 22 -9.09 15.40 14.73
CA PRO A 22 -9.57 14.14 14.17
C PRO A 22 -9.92 14.25 12.68
N TYR A 23 -9.61 13.18 11.95
CA TYR A 23 -9.94 13.01 10.53
C TYR A 23 -10.48 11.60 10.28
N VAL A 24 -11.46 11.51 9.39
CA VAL A 24 -11.97 10.25 8.85
C VAL A 24 -11.88 10.32 7.34
N TYR A 25 -10.97 9.54 6.76
CA TYR A 25 -10.73 9.54 5.32
C TYR A 25 -10.88 8.15 4.71
N PRO A 26 -11.53 8.04 3.54
CA PRO A 26 -11.63 6.78 2.82
C PRO A 26 -10.26 6.22 2.44
N ARG A 27 -10.17 4.89 2.45
CA ARG A 27 -8.99 4.14 2.01
C ARG A 27 -8.85 4.24 0.50
N VAL A 28 -7.61 4.38 0.02
CA VAL A 28 -7.32 4.30 -1.42
C VAL A 28 -7.93 3.05 -2.06
N THR A 29 -7.78 1.89 -1.41
CA THR A 29 -8.31 0.61 -1.90
C THR A 29 -9.84 0.54 -1.87
N SER A 30 -10.49 1.17 -0.88
CA SER A 30 -11.96 1.18 -0.79
C SER A 30 -12.58 2.04 -1.88
N ILE A 31 -11.97 3.18 -2.21
CA ILE A 31 -12.38 4.03 -3.34
C ILE A 31 -12.29 3.26 -4.65
N ILE A 32 -11.15 2.63 -4.93
CA ILE A 32 -10.95 1.86 -6.18
C ILE A 32 -11.98 0.72 -6.29
N LYS A 33 -12.31 0.07 -5.16
CA LYS A 33 -13.32 -0.99 -5.09
C LYS A 33 -14.73 -0.45 -5.30
N GLU A 34 -15.09 0.69 -4.72
CA GLU A 34 -16.41 1.32 -4.86
C GLU A 34 -16.80 1.54 -6.33
N PHE A 35 -15.81 1.89 -7.18
CA PHE A 35 -16.03 2.13 -8.61
C PHE A 35 -15.79 0.90 -9.50
N GLY A 36 -15.64 -0.29 -8.93
CA GLY A 36 -15.58 -1.55 -9.69
C GLY A 36 -14.33 -1.72 -10.56
N ILE A 37 -13.23 -1.01 -10.27
CA ILE A 37 -11.99 -1.11 -11.04
C ILE A 37 -11.25 -2.45 -10.78
N ASN A 38 -11.62 -3.14 -9.71
CA ASN A 38 -11.20 -4.50 -9.36
C ASN A 38 -12.42 -5.32 -8.94
N ASP A 39 -13.35 -5.54 -9.88
CA ASP A 39 -14.58 -6.28 -9.60
C ASP A 39 -14.31 -7.79 -9.51
N LEU A 40 -14.21 -8.24 -8.25
CA LEU A 40 -13.99 -9.64 -7.93
C LEU A 40 -15.30 -10.39 -7.63
N SER A 41 -16.47 -9.82 -7.94
CA SER A 41 -17.79 -10.42 -7.64
C SER A 41 -17.99 -11.81 -8.26
N LYS A 42 -17.21 -12.17 -9.28
CA LYS A 42 -17.25 -13.47 -9.97
C LYS A 42 -16.32 -14.52 -9.37
N VAL A 43 -15.48 -14.15 -8.42
CA VAL A 43 -14.56 -15.08 -7.75
C VAL A 43 -15.29 -15.68 -6.53
N PRO A 44 -15.21 -17.00 -6.32
CA PRO A 44 -15.79 -17.63 -5.13
C PRO A 44 -15.33 -16.96 -3.82
N PRO A 45 -16.22 -16.70 -2.85
CA PRO A 45 -15.86 -16.03 -1.59
C PRO A 45 -14.70 -16.70 -0.84
N ASP A 46 -14.66 -18.03 -0.80
CA ASP A 46 -13.58 -18.77 -0.14
C ASP A 46 -12.22 -18.56 -0.81
N ASP A 47 -12.19 -18.42 -2.13
CA ASP A 47 -10.96 -18.16 -2.87
C ASP A 47 -10.50 -16.72 -2.72
N LEU A 48 -11.45 -15.77 -2.59
CA LEU A 48 -11.15 -14.39 -2.22
C LEU A 48 -10.55 -14.28 -0.83
N GLU A 49 -11.12 -14.99 0.15
CA GLU A 49 -10.62 -14.97 1.52
C GLU A 49 -9.23 -15.62 1.62
N LYS A 50 -8.99 -16.75 0.94
CA LYS A 50 -7.63 -17.33 0.82
C LYS A 50 -6.64 -16.35 0.20
N GLY A 51 -7.05 -15.65 -0.86
CA GLY A 51 -6.24 -14.63 -1.51
C GLY A 51 -5.91 -13.45 -0.60
N ARG A 52 -6.90 -12.97 0.17
CA ARG A 52 -6.74 -11.90 1.16
C ARG A 52 -5.76 -12.31 2.26
N GLN A 53 -5.95 -13.48 2.87
CA GLN A 53 -5.08 -14.02 3.91
C GLN A 53 -3.65 -14.21 3.42
N LEU A 54 -3.47 -14.77 2.23
CA LEU A 54 -2.15 -14.91 1.62
C LEU A 54 -1.50 -13.55 1.38
N GLY A 55 -2.25 -12.57 0.87
CA GLY A 55 -1.79 -11.20 0.69
C GLY A 55 -1.27 -10.63 2.00
N SER A 56 -2.13 -10.54 3.02
CA SER A 56 -1.79 -10.01 4.35
C SER A 56 -0.57 -10.70 4.97
N ALA A 57 -0.49 -12.02 4.86
CA ALA A 57 0.65 -12.79 5.37
C ALA A 57 1.96 -12.49 4.62
N VAL A 58 1.90 -12.30 3.29
CA VAL A 58 3.08 -11.90 2.48
C VAL A 58 3.55 -10.50 2.84
N HIS A 59 2.65 -9.52 3.01
CA HIS A 59 3.04 -8.16 3.45
C HIS A 59 3.70 -8.19 4.83
N SER A 60 3.07 -8.88 5.80
CA SER A 60 3.61 -9.03 7.16
C SER A 60 4.99 -9.69 7.17
N MET A 61 5.17 -10.75 6.37
CA MET A 61 6.45 -11.42 6.20
C MET A 61 7.53 -10.48 5.64
N ILE A 62 7.21 -9.67 4.63
CA ILE A 62 8.15 -8.69 4.04
C ILE A 62 8.54 -7.64 5.08
N GLU A 63 7.57 -7.10 5.82
CA GLU A 63 7.84 -6.10 6.84
C GLU A 63 8.73 -6.64 7.96
N LEU A 64 8.39 -7.82 8.50
CA LEU A 64 9.20 -8.48 9.53
C LEU A 64 10.61 -8.80 9.01
N TYR A 65 10.74 -9.20 7.74
CA TYR A 65 12.04 -9.45 7.11
C TYR A 65 12.86 -8.16 7.02
N ASN A 66 12.25 -7.07 6.58
CA ASN A 66 12.91 -5.77 6.43
C ASN A 66 13.34 -5.15 7.77
N LYS A 67 12.64 -5.50 8.86
CA LYS A 67 12.98 -5.07 10.24
C LYS A 67 13.92 -6.04 10.96
N ASP A 68 14.43 -7.07 10.28
CA ASP A 68 15.25 -8.14 10.88
C ASP A 68 14.57 -8.86 12.07
N PHE A 69 13.23 -8.88 12.11
CA PHE A 69 12.43 -9.54 13.16
C PHE A 69 11.79 -10.86 12.71
N LEU A 70 11.97 -11.25 11.44
CA LEU A 70 11.32 -12.44 10.90
C LEU A 70 11.93 -13.74 11.46
N ASN A 71 11.11 -14.55 12.14
CA ASN A 71 11.45 -15.93 12.46
C ASN A 71 11.03 -16.87 11.32
N VAL A 72 11.98 -17.21 10.45
CA VAL A 72 11.76 -18.03 9.26
C VAL A 72 11.22 -19.42 9.59
N ASP A 73 11.65 -20.03 10.69
CA ASP A 73 11.23 -21.39 11.09
C ASP A 73 9.76 -21.46 11.54
N SER A 74 9.17 -20.30 11.85
CA SER A 74 7.76 -20.19 12.26
C SER A 74 6.80 -19.86 11.12
N LEU A 75 7.31 -19.68 9.90
CA LEU A 75 6.47 -19.33 8.75
C LEU A 75 5.54 -20.47 8.33
N ASP A 76 4.31 -20.12 7.96
CA ASP A 76 3.42 -21.04 7.23
C ASP A 76 4.14 -21.57 5.98
N VAL A 77 3.99 -22.87 5.71
CA VAL A 77 4.68 -23.59 4.61
C VAL A 77 4.52 -22.94 3.23
N LYS A 78 3.49 -22.12 3.02
CA LYS A 78 3.23 -21.41 1.76
C LYS A 78 4.06 -20.15 1.58
N LEU A 79 4.57 -19.54 2.66
CA LEU A 79 5.28 -18.25 2.63
C LEU A 79 6.74 -18.33 2.19
N PRO A 80 7.55 -19.35 2.56
CA PRO A 80 8.96 -19.41 2.17
C PRO A 80 9.22 -19.21 0.67
N PRO A 81 8.43 -19.80 -0.26
CA PRO A 81 8.61 -19.51 -1.69
C PRO A 81 8.42 -18.02 -2.06
N TYR A 82 7.51 -17.30 -1.41
CA TYR A 82 7.33 -15.86 -1.64
C TYR A 82 8.48 -15.05 -1.03
N LEU A 83 9.00 -15.46 0.13
CA LEU A 83 10.19 -14.85 0.73
C LEU A 83 11.39 -14.95 -0.21
N GLU A 84 11.59 -16.12 -0.83
CA GLU A 84 12.66 -16.30 -1.83
C GLU A 84 12.46 -15.43 -3.07
N GLY A 85 11.21 -15.26 -3.53
CA GLY A 85 10.87 -14.30 -4.58
C GLY A 85 11.23 -12.86 -4.20
N TYR A 86 10.93 -12.46 -2.96
CA TYR A 86 11.28 -11.14 -2.43
C TYR A 86 12.80 -10.93 -2.32
N LYS A 87 13.53 -11.90 -1.77
CA LYS A 87 15.00 -11.85 -1.68
C LYS A 87 15.67 -11.73 -3.05
N LYS A 88 15.18 -12.47 -4.06
CA LYS A 88 15.66 -12.35 -5.44
C LYS A 88 15.43 -10.95 -6.00
N PHE A 89 14.22 -10.40 -5.83
CA PHE A 89 13.91 -9.01 -6.20
C PHE A 89 14.92 -8.02 -5.60
N ARG A 90 15.17 -8.12 -4.29
CA ARG A 90 16.13 -7.26 -3.57
C ARG A 90 17.57 -7.38 -4.08
N ALA A 91 17.99 -8.60 -4.46
CA ALA A 91 19.35 -8.86 -4.91
C ALA A 91 19.59 -8.39 -6.35
N GLU A 92 18.63 -8.64 -7.24
CA GLU A 92 18.77 -8.43 -8.69
C GLU A 92 18.45 -7.00 -9.13
N VAL A 93 17.55 -6.31 -8.42
CA VAL A 93 17.07 -4.99 -8.82
C VAL A 93 17.90 -3.91 -8.16
N SER A 94 18.63 -3.13 -8.97
CA SER A 94 19.61 -2.16 -8.48
C SER A 94 19.01 -1.11 -7.53
N TRP A 95 17.83 -0.59 -7.83
CA TRP A 95 17.15 0.42 -7.00
C TRP A 95 16.48 -0.17 -5.76
N ALA A 96 16.30 -1.50 -5.67
CA ALA A 96 15.70 -2.16 -4.52
C ALA A 96 16.69 -2.38 -3.37
N LYS A 97 17.94 -1.91 -3.49
CA LYS A 97 18.98 -2.08 -2.48
C LYS A 97 18.92 -1.03 -1.39
N GLU A 98 18.53 0.19 -1.74
CA GLU A 98 18.56 1.34 -0.84
C GLU A 98 17.15 1.84 -0.52
N PHE A 99 16.71 1.56 0.70
CA PHE A 99 15.51 2.17 1.24
C PHE A 99 15.66 3.69 1.37
N GLU A 100 14.56 4.41 1.23
CA GLU A 100 14.52 5.81 1.64
C GLU A 100 14.39 5.89 3.17
N SER A 101 15.51 5.67 3.86
CA SER A 101 15.64 5.58 5.32
C SER A 101 15.29 6.86 6.10
N THR A 102 14.99 7.99 5.43
CA THR A 102 15.22 9.31 6.04
C THR A 102 14.24 10.48 5.81
N PRO A 103 13.07 10.39 5.15
CA PRO A 103 12.13 11.53 5.12
C PRO A 103 11.01 11.44 6.16
N HIS A 104 10.50 10.23 6.41
CA HIS A 104 9.19 10.07 7.05
C HIS A 104 9.22 10.52 8.51
N GLU A 105 10.13 9.98 9.31
CA GLU A 105 10.20 10.24 10.75
C GLU A 105 10.62 11.67 11.11
N GLN A 106 11.33 12.36 10.22
CA GLN A 106 11.77 13.75 10.45
C GLN A 106 10.63 14.75 10.23
N GLU A 107 9.70 14.44 9.33
CA GLU A 107 8.56 15.33 9.02
C GLU A 107 7.28 14.92 9.75
N VAL A 108 7.06 13.61 9.91
CA VAL A 108 5.86 12.98 10.48
C VAL A 108 6.27 11.94 11.51
N LYS A 109 5.84 12.16 12.75
CA LYS A 109 5.88 11.13 13.79
C LYS A 109 4.57 10.35 13.72
N LEU A 110 4.63 9.14 13.17
CA LEU A 110 3.50 8.22 13.14
C LEU A 110 3.42 7.45 14.45
N ILE A 111 2.24 7.45 15.07
CA ILE A 111 1.91 6.64 16.23
C ILE A 111 0.75 5.74 15.83
N VAL A 112 0.94 4.44 15.94
CA VAL A 112 -0.08 3.45 15.64
C VAL A 112 -0.66 2.97 16.97
N GLU A 113 -1.91 3.36 17.24
CA GLU A 113 -2.68 2.89 18.41
C GLU A 113 -3.92 2.17 17.88
N THR A 114 -3.72 1.01 17.26
CA THR A 114 -4.84 0.15 16.89
C THR A 114 -5.10 -0.84 18.04
N GLU A 115 -6.37 -0.98 18.42
CA GLU A 115 -6.81 -2.07 19.30
C GLU A 115 -6.91 -3.41 18.56
N ASP A 116 -6.72 -3.39 17.24
CA ASP A 116 -6.84 -4.53 16.34
C ASP A 116 -5.46 -4.87 15.74
N PRO A 117 -4.77 -5.90 16.27
CA PRO A 117 -3.47 -6.33 15.77
C PRO A 117 -3.55 -6.99 14.38
N GLU A 118 -4.72 -7.40 13.89
CA GLU A 118 -4.88 -7.93 12.52
C GLU A 118 -4.99 -6.82 11.46
N ASN A 119 -5.30 -5.60 11.89
CA ASN A 119 -5.38 -4.40 11.05
C ASN A 119 -4.17 -3.48 11.20
N ASP A 120 -3.05 -3.99 11.72
CA ASP A 120 -1.80 -3.23 11.75
C ASP A 120 -1.46 -2.75 10.33
N SER A 121 -1.20 -1.46 10.20
CA SER A 121 -0.90 -0.88 8.90
C SER A 121 0.53 -1.25 8.53
N THR A 122 0.71 -2.42 7.94
CA THR A 122 2.02 -2.84 7.42
C THR A 122 2.46 -1.85 6.33
N GLY A 123 3.49 -1.05 6.59
CA GLY A 123 4.03 -0.07 5.64
C GLY A 123 3.94 1.39 6.08
N ILE A 124 3.96 2.30 5.11
CA ILE A 124 4.06 3.75 5.32
C ILE A 124 2.69 4.40 5.17
N PHE A 125 2.22 5.03 6.26
CA PHE A 125 0.97 5.78 6.25
C PHE A 125 1.10 7.07 5.41
N ILE A 126 0.10 7.29 4.55
CA ILE A 126 -0.05 8.50 3.74
C ILE A 126 -1.49 9.00 3.80
N TYR A 127 -1.67 10.30 3.58
CA TYR A 127 -2.98 10.91 3.40
C TYR A 127 -2.88 12.18 2.56
N SER A 128 -4.03 12.67 2.11
CA SER A 128 -4.18 13.95 1.45
C SER A 128 -5.36 14.69 2.08
N HIS A 129 -5.11 15.80 2.75
CA HIS A 129 -6.17 16.70 3.22
C HIS A 129 -6.84 17.40 2.04
N ARG A 130 -6.06 17.73 0.99
CA ARG A 130 -6.58 18.38 -0.22
C ARG A 130 -7.67 17.54 -0.90
N TRP A 131 -7.47 16.23 -0.95
CA TRP A 131 -8.35 15.32 -1.67
C TRP A 131 -9.14 14.38 -0.76
N GLY A 132 -8.95 14.45 0.57
CA GLY A 132 -9.74 13.72 1.55
C GLY A 132 -9.61 12.19 1.43
N PHE A 133 -8.40 11.65 1.34
CA PHE A 133 -8.16 10.20 1.36
C PHE A 133 -6.94 9.82 2.23
N ALA A 134 -6.86 8.55 2.61
CA ALA A 134 -5.72 7.97 3.33
C ALA A 134 -5.38 6.55 2.84
N GLY A 135 -4.17 6.08 3.12
CA GLY A 135 -3.71 4.76 2.71
C GLY A 135 -2.41 4.34 3.38
N THR A 136 -2.04 3.09 3.14
CA THR A 136 -0.74 2.54 3.53
C THR A 136 -0.05 2.04 2.28
N LEU A 137 1.07 2.67 1.92
CA LEU A 137 1.94 2.19 0.84
C LEU A 137 2.98 1.22 1.42
N ASP A 138 3.44 0.26 0.63
CA ASP A 138 4.35 -0.75 1.17
C ASP A 138 5.75 -0.18 1.43
N ASP A 139 6.43 0.27 0.36
CA ASP A 139 7.82 0.71 0.44
C ASP A 139 8.13 1.91 -0.47
N VAL A 140 9.14 2.69 -0.06
CA VAL A 140 9.77 3.73 -0.88
C VAL A 140 11.29 3.54 -0.92
N PHE A 141 11.83 3.46 -2.13
CA PHE A 141 13.26 3.35 -2.42
C PHE A 141 13.83 4.66 -2.95
N LYS A 142 15.14 4.86 -2.84
CA LYS A 142 15.80 6.01 -3.46
C LYS A 142 15.85 5.86 -5.01
N PRO A 143 15.68 6.94 -5.79
CA PRO A 143 15.31 8.29 -5.40
C PRO A 143 13.78 8.51 -5.53
N GLN A 144 12.99 8.14 -4.52
CA GLN A 144 11.52 8.23 -4.51
C GLN A 144 10.82 7.31 -5.51
N ILE A 145 11.10 6.01 -5.40
CA ILE A 145 10.43 4.94 -6.14
C ILE A 145 9.48 4.24 -5.17
N ILE A 146 8.17 4.31 -5.42
CA ILE A 146 7.19 3.54 -4.65
C ILE A 146 6.98 2.16 -5.26
N THR A 147 6.83 1.18 -4.38
CA THR A 147 6.45 -0.19 -4.75
C THR A 147 5.20 -0.61 -4.02
N ASP A 148 4.35 -1.35 -4.72
CA ASP A 148 3.21 -2.09 -4.17
C ASP A 148 3.46 -3.59 -4.40
N TYR A 149 3.48 -4.38 -3.33
CA TYR A 149 3.65 -5.83 -3.39
C TYR A 149 2.29 -6.47 -3.66
N LYS A 150 2.28 -7.44 -4.57
CA LYS A 150 1.09 -8.24 -4.86
C LYS A 150 1.46 -9.70 -4.90
N SER A 151 0.61 -10.55 -4.34
CA SER A 151 0.68 -12.00 -4.44
C SER A 151 -0.57 -12.55 -5.13
N GLY A 152 -0.57 -13.84 -5.46
CA GLY A 152 -1.71 -14.49 -6.12
C GLY A 152 -1.91 -14.08 -7.58
N VAL A 153 -3.16 -14.10 -8.06
CA VAL A 153 -3.50 -13.80 -9.46
C VAL A 153 -3.58 -12.29 -9.69
N LEU A 154 -2.67 -11.75 -10.50
CA LEU A 154 -2.69 -10.34 -10.90
C LEU A 154 -3.19 -10.21 -12.35
N GLY A 155 -4.51 -10.08 -12.49
CA GLY A 155 -5.17 -9.86 -13.79
C GLY A 155 -5.08 -8.41 -14.28
N LYS A 156 -5.70 -8.14 -15.45
CA LYS A 156 -5.74 -6.80 -16.04
C LYS A 156 -6.39 -5.77 -15.11
N GLU A 157 -7.46 -6.15 -14.43
CA GLU A 157 -8.17 -5.30 -13.47
C GLU A 157 -7.32 -5.03 -12.23
N GLY A 158 -6.70 -6.07 -11.66
CA GLY A 158 -5.73 -5.91 -10.56
C GLY A 158 -4.57 -4.98 -10.92
N MET A 159 -4.03 -5.07 -12.16
CA MET A 159 -3.00 -4.13 -12.62
C MET A 159 -3.49 -2.70 -12.75
N LYS A 160 -4.74 -2.47 -13.20
CA LYS A 160 -5.35 -1.13 -13.24
C LYS A 160 -5.56 -0.57 -11.83
N ALA A 161 -6.07 -1.40 -10.91
CA ALA A 161 -6.26 -1.04 -9.52
C ALA A 161 -4.93 -0.64 -8.87
N ALA A 162 -3.86 -1.42 -9.08
CA ALA A 162 -2.52 -1.09 -8.58
C ALA A 162 -1.95 0.20 -9.21
N ALA A 163 -2.24 0.47 -10.50
CA ALA A 163 -1.87 1.72 -11.15
C ALA A 163 -2.54 2.94 -10.46
N LEU A 164 -3.83 2.86 -10.16
CA LEU A 164 -4.56 3.92 -9.42
C LEU A 164 -4.10 4.01 -7.96
N GLN A 165 -3.84 2.88 -7.31
CA GLN A 165 -3.41 2.82 -5.92
C GLN A 165 -2.05 3.53 -5.75
N THR A 166 -1.06 3.16 -6.55
CA THR A 166 0.26 3.82 -6.52
C THR A 166 0.21 5.29 -6.97
N ALA A 167 -0.75 5.65 -7.83
CA ALA A 167 -1.00 7.05 -8.18
C ALA A 167 -1.49 7.85 -6.96
N ALA A 168 -2.51 7.35 -6.26
CA ALA A 168 -3.00 7.95 -5.01
C ALA A 168 -1.89 8.11 -3.97
N TYR A 169 -1.05 7.09 -3.81
CA TYR A 169 0.08 7.13 -2.89
C TYR A 169 1.09 8.20 -3.28
N SER A 170 1.34 8.42 -4.56
CA SER A 170 2.22 9.52 -4.99
C SER A 170 1.65 10.91 -4.68
N ILE A 171 0.33 11.07 -4.78
CA ILE A 171 -0.37 12.31 -4.42
C ILE A 171 -0.24 12.57 -2.92
N GLY A 172 -0.58 11.57 -2.09
CA GLY A 172 -0.47 11.68 -0.62
C GLY A 172 0.97 11.88 -0.16
N TYR A 173 1.91 11.13 -0.74
CA TYR A 173 3.34 11.27 -0.45
C TYR A 173 3.87 12.68 -0.76
N LYS A 174 3.47 13.26 -1.90
CA LYS A 174 3.85 14.63 -2.27
C LYS A 174 3.29 15.67 -1.32
N GLU A 175 2.05 15.50 -0.88
CA GLU A 175 1.43 16.42 0.06
C GLU A 175 2.08 16.35 1.45
N LEU A 176 2.34 15.12 1.90
CA LEU A 176 2.86 14.86 3.24
C LEU A 176 4.35 15.18 3.37
N TYR A 177 5.16 14.75 2.41
CA TYR A 177 6.63 14.82 2.48
C TYR A 177 7.26 15.86 1.54
N ARG A 178 6.43 16.65 0.84
CA ARG A 178 6.85 17.68 -0.14
C ARG A 178 7.81 17.18 -1.22
N LYS A 179 7.79 15.88 -1.50
CA LYS A 179 8.67 15.19 -2.45
C LYS A 179 7.85 14.55 -3.56
N SER A 180 8.36 14.63 -4.78
CA SER A 180 7.69 14.01 -5.92
C SER A 180 8.23 12.61 -6.15
N ILE A 181 7.33 11.63 -6.21
CA ILE A 181 7.63 10.27 -6.65
C ILE A 181 8.14 10.29 -8.09
N LYS A 182 9.25 9.59 -8.33
CA LYS A 182 9.91 9.49 -9.64
C LYS A 182 9.43 8.31 -10.44
N LYS A 183 9.18 7.18 -9.80
CA LYS A 183 8.69 5.95 -10.44
C LYS A 183 7.74 5.19 -9.52
N ARG A 184 6.86 4.41 -10.14
CA ARG A 184 5.85 3.60 -9.45
C ARG A 184 5.89 2.19 -10.01
N PHE A 185 5.93 1.20 -9.14
CA PHE A 185 5.94 -0.20 -9.56
C PHE A 185 4.98 -1.05 -8.74
N THR A 186 4.46 -2.09 -9.37
CA THR A 186 4.02 -3.30 -8.66
C THR A 186 5.14 -4.33 -8.73
N VAL A 187 5.45 -4.95 -7.60
CA VAL A 187 6.28 -6.15 -7.53
C VAL A 187 5.34 -7.33 -7.29
N HIS A 188 5.03 -8.04 -8.38
CA HIS A 188 4.19 -9.24 -8.34
C HIS A 188 5.04 -10.43 -7.88
N LEU A 189 4.94 -10.77 -6.61
CA LEU A 189 5.62 -11.90 -6.00
C LEU A 189 4.93 -13.21 -6.38
N LYS A 190 5.75 -14.18 -6.77
CA LYS A 190 5.35 -15.54 -7.11
C LYS A 190 6.20 -16.51 -6.29
N PRO A 191 5.73 -17.75 -6.06
CA PRO A 191 6.57 -18.78 -5.47
C PRO A 191 7.91 -18.90 -6.22
N GLY A 192 9.02 -18.59 -5.53
CA GLY A 192 10.39 -18.68 -6.04
C GLY A 192 10.85 -17.55 -6.98
N GLY A 193 10.04 -16.51 -7.21
CA GLY A 193 10.39 -15.43 -8.14
C GLY A 193 9.48 -14.20 -8.07
N TYR A 194 9.64 -13.30 -9.02
CA TYR A 194 8.90 -12.04 -9.06
C TYR A 194 8.72 -11.55 -10.50
N LYS A 195 7.77 -10.62 -10.68
CA LYS A 195 7.63 -9.84 -11.91
C LYS A 195 7.39 -8.37 -11.55
N ILE A 196 8.04 -7.47 -12.26
CA ILE A 196 7.89 -6.03 -12.06
C ILE A 196 6.95 -5.47 -13.13
N HIS A 197 6.07 -4.56 -12.71
CA HIS A 197 5.22 -3.77 -13.57
C HIS A 197 5.42 -2.29 -13.26
N GLU A 198 5.89 -1.51 -14.23
CA GLU A 198 6.06 -0.05 -14.09
C GLU A 198 4.78 0.68 -14.48
N TYR A 199 4.42 1.72 -13.73
CA TYR A 199 3.33 2.64 -14.06
C TYR A 199 3.88 4.04 -14.28
N ASN A 200 3.83 4.49 -15.53
CA ASN A 200 4.41 5.76 -15.97
C ASN A 200 3.37 6.72 -16.57
N GLN A 201 2.09 6.38 -16.50
CA GLN A 201 1.02 7.21 -17.04
C GLN A 201 0.63 8.28 -16.02
N GLU A 202 0.76 9.55 -16.39
CA GLU A 202 0.29 10.66 -15.56
C GLU A 202 -1.24 10.64 -15.40
N LYS A 203 -1.94 10.11 -16.41
CA LYS A 203 -3.40 9.92 -16.40
C LYS A 203 -3.90 9.13 -15.20
N ASP A 204 -3.10 8.19 -14.67
CA ASP A 204 -3.50 7.40 -13.49
C ASP A 204 -3.82 8.31 -12.28
N MET A 205 -3.09 9.44 -12.14
CA MET A 205 -3.35 10.44 -11.09
C MET A 205 -4.71 11.10 -11.30
N TYR A 206 -4.98 11.57 -12.52
CA TYR A 206 -6.24 12.24 -12.85
C TYR A 206 -7.42 11.28 -12.74
N ASP A 207 -7.26 10.02 -13.14
CA ASP A 207 -8.29 9.00 -13.00
C ASP A 207 -8.62 8.76 -11.54
N PHE A 208 -7.62 8.61 -10.66
CA PHE A 208 -7.87 8.49 -9.22
C PHE A 208 -8.56 9.72 -8.64
N LEU A 209 -8.13 10.94 -9.00
CA LEU A 209 -8.76 12.18 -8.54
C LEU A 209 -10.19 12.34 -9.05
N ALA A 210 -10.50 11.83 -10.24
CA ALA A 210 -11.87 11.77 -10.75
C ALA A 210 -12.74 10.83 -9.91
N LEU A 211 -12.22 9.66 -9.50
CA LEU A 211 -12.92 8.77 -8.56
C LEU A 211 -13.21 9.49 -7.23
N MET A 212 -12.22 10.19 -6.67
CA MET A 212 -12.40 10.98 -5.44
C MET A 212 -13.46 12.07 -5.59
N THR A 213 -13.47 12.76 -6.73
CA THR A 213 -14.46 13.80 -7.02
C THR A 213 -15.88 13.23 -7.02
N VAL A 214 -16.09 12.11 -7.72
CA VAL A 214 -17.40 11.45 -7.77
C VAL A 214 -17.79 10.89 -6.41
N HIS A 215 -16.83 10.32 -5.66
CA HIS A 215 -17.06 9.82 -4.30
C HIS A 215 -17.59 10.91 -3.37
N HIS A 216 -16.97 12.10 -3.39
CA HIS A 216 -17.44 13.23 -2.61
C HIS A 216 -18.82 13.74 -3.05
N LEU A 217 -19.12 13.71 -4.35
CA LEU A 217 -20.44 14.10 -4.86
C LEU A 217 -21.55 13.16 -4.38
N LYS A 218 -21.30 11.86 -4.27
CA LYS A 218 -22.27 10.88 -3.77
C LYS A 218 -22.55 10.97 -2.26
N ARG A 219 -21.65 11.60 -1.50
CA ARG A 219 -21.71 11.70 -0.03
C ARG A 219 -22.21 13.07 0.46
N LYS A 220 -22.55 13.97 -0.46
CA LYS A 220 -23.27 15.23 -0.17
C LYS A 220 -24.76 15.01 -0.30
#